data_AF-A0A945CNK0-F1
#
_entry.id   AF-A0A945CNK0-F1
#
_cell.length_a   1.000
_cell.length_b   1.000
_cell.length_c   1.000
_cell.angle_alpha   90.00
_cell.angle_beta   90.00
_cell.angle_gamma   90.00
#
_symmetry.space_group_name_H-M   'P 1'
#
loop_
_entity.id
_entity.type
_entity.pdbx_description
1 polymer ?
#
loop_
_entity_poly.entity_id
_entity_poly.type
_entity_poly.pdbx_seq_one_letter_code
_entity_poly.pdbx_strand_id
1 'polypeptide(L)'
;MNWASRVKVTAIRRLYRSERRGLLDEKSLLDVGWVLYALCEDVVTAVTAIHLGEVPCPECDQPLQRKNIPAPTEAQRTALLRAQHRVGWFHCEHCQSRLLWQDCRDALRKKPRCFDCNRLLKKSGAKLRCTACDKSWEVKKYRESVSRRVLLPCPHCKQRLRKPIFEHQHSFGGRERLPEERKYLCSKCKGKMIRKSSSLTCSSCGHSVRWRSYKKSLKRRDETLACGNCGCEFRWQEWRRKGLRYGTGNPSPAAEFLEQWPKCTTTRQRMMQIDVLIQAIHGQGALAPVFIEGTKESIRQLLDELAAK
;
A
#
# COMPACT_ATOMS: atom_id res chain seq x y z
N MET A 1 -16.27 -9.50 -12.23
CA MET A 1 -15.18 -8.50 -12.12
C MET A 1 -13.86 -9.17 -12.43
N ASN A 2 -13.22 -8.76 -13.52
CA ASN A 2 -11.93 -9.27 -13.95
C ASN A 2 -10.88 -8.20 -13.67
N TRP A 3 -10.06 -8.43 -12.65
CA TRP A 3 -8.91 -7.57 -12.37
C TRP A 3 -7.86 -7.72 -13.47
N ALA A 4 -7.21 -6.62 -13.85
CA ALA A 4 -6.19 -6.59 -14.86
C ALA A 4 -5.02 -7.52 -14.52
N SER A 5 -4.48 -8.15 -15.56
CA SER A 5 -3.29 -8.98 -15.46
C SER A 5 -2.05 -8.10 -15.31
N ARG A 6 -1.11 -8.54 -14.49
CA ARG A 6 0.15 -7.82 -14.25
C ARG A 6 1.05 -7.83 -15.50
N VAL A 7 1.83 -6.79 -15.68
CA VAL A 7 2.80 -6.70 -16.77
C VAL A 7 3.97 -7.64 -16.49
N LYS A 8 4.34 -8.49 -17.46
CA LYS A 8 5.50 -9.37 -17.34
C LYS A 8 6.81 -8.57 -17.31
N VAL A 9 7.74 -8.95 -16.43
CA VAL A 9 9.12 -8.39 -16.41
C VAL A 9 9.77 -8.39 -17.79
N THR A 10 9.55 -9.43 -18.60
CA THR A 10 10.11 -9.56 -19.94
C THR A 10 9.59 -8.50 -20.91
N ALA A 11 8.32 -8.12 -20.81
CA ALA A 11 7.71 -7.08 -21.64
C ALA A 11 8.32 -5.71 -21.34
N ILE A 12 8.45 -5.36 -20.05
CA ILE A 12 9.09 -4.10 -19.62
C ILE A 12 10.55 -4.06 -20.10
N ARG A 13 11.32 -5.15 -19.91
CA ARG A 13 12.70 -5.21 -20.40
C ARG A 13 12.79 -5.03 -21.91
N ARG A 14 11.90 -5.66 -22.68
CA ARG A 14 11.88 -5.54 -24.14
C ARG A 14 11.63 -4.09 -24.55
N LEU A 15 10.61 -3.44 -23.98
CA LEU A 15 10.26 -2.05 -24.25
C LEU A 15 11.45 -1.10 -24.02
N TYR A 16 12.07 -1.16 -22.84
CA TYR A 16 13.22 -0.32 -22.52
C TYR A 16 14.50 -0.68 -23.30
N ARG A 17 14.64 -1.92 -23.81
CA ARG A 17 15.76 -2.29 -24.69
C ARG A 17 15.56 -1.76 -26.10
N SER A 18 14.33 -1.79 -26.63
CA SER A 18 14.03 -1.25 -27.96
C SER A 18 14.16 0.27 -27.99
N GLU A 19 13.69 0.96 -26.95
CA GLU A 19 13.80 2.41 -26.81
C GLU A 19 15.26 2.87 -26.85
N ARG A 20 16.14 2.27 -26.03
CA ARG A 20 17.59 2.56 -26.02
C ARG A 20 18.31 2.30 -27.34
N ARG A 21 17.76 1.48 -28.22
CA ARG A 21 18.32 1.21 -29.56
C ARG A 21 17.78 2.16 -30.63
N GLY A 22 16.88 3.08 -30.28
CA GLY A 22 16.16 3.92 -31.23
C GLY A 22 15.14 3.13 -32.07
N LEU A 23 14.82 1.89 -31.68
CA LEU A 23 13.94 0.97 -32.41
C LEU A 23 12.62 0.75 -31.67
N LEU A 24 12.08 1.81 -31.06
CA LEU A 24 10.90 1.71 -30.22
C LEU A 24 9.68 1.28 -31.04
N ASP A 25 9.22 0.06 -30.79
CA ASP A 25 7.97 -0.45 -31.35
C ASP A 25 6.77 0.19 -30.62
N GLU A 26 6.02 1.02 -31.33
CA GLU A 26 4.87 1.74 -30.79
C GLU A 26 3.76 0.79 -30.32
N LYS A 27 3.62 -0.38 -30.97
CA LYS A 27 2.67 -1.40 -30.52
C LYS A 27 3.04 -1.93 -29.14
N SER A 28 4.30 -2.35 -28.94
CA SER A 28 4.79 -2.78 -27.63
C SER A 28 4.63 -1.71 -26.55
N LEU A 29 4.83 -0.43 -26.90
CA LEU A 29 4.64 0.70 -25.98
C LEU A 29 3.18 0.83 -25.55
N LEU A 30 2.25 0.81 -26.49
CA LEU A 30 0.82 0.90 -26.23
C LEU A 30 0.30 -0.31 -25.46
N ASP A 31 0.75 -1.53 -25.82
CA ASP A 31 0.37 -2.76 -25.14
C ASP A 31 0.76 -2.71 -23.65
N VAL A 32 1.99 -2.30 -23.34
CA VAL A 32 2.45 -2.14 -21.95
C VAL A 32 1.69 -1.02 -21.24
N GLY A 33 1.54 0.13 -21.91
CA GLY A 33 0.91 1.31 -21.32
C GLY A 33 -0.57 1.11 -20.97
N TRP A 34 -1.35 0.46 -21.84
CA TRP A 34 -2.76 0.17 -21.56
C TRP A 34 -2.95 -0.91 -20.48
N VAL A 35 -2.04 -1.88 -20.38
CA VAL A 35 -2.07 -2.83 -19.24
C VAL A 35 -1.75 -2.11 -17.93
N LEU A 36 -0.76 -1.20 -17.93
CA LEU A 36 -0.47 -0.36 -16.76
C LEU A 36 -1.65 0.55 -16.40
N TYR A 37 -2.34 1.11 -17.40
CA TYR A 37 -3.55 1.91 -17.20
C TYR A 37 -4.63 1.10 -16.47
N ALA A 38 -4.98 -0.08 -16.98
CA ALA A 38 -5.98 -0.94 -16.34
C ALA A 38 -5.59 -1.35 -14.91
N LEU A 39 -4.31 -1.61 -14.65
CA LEU A 39 -3.82 -1.89 -13.28
C LEU A 39 -3.91 -0.66 -12.36
N CYS A 40 -3.72 0.54 -12.90
CA CYS A 40 -3.92 1.78 -12.14
C CYS A 40 -5.40 1.96 -11.79
N GLU A 41 -6.33 1.63 -12.70
CA GLU A 41 -7.78 1.65 -12.42
C GLU A 41 -8.13 0.68 -11.29
N ASP A 42 -7.60 -0.54 -11.34
CA ASP A 42 -7.76 -1.54 -10.28
C ASP A 42 -7.26 -1.05 -8.92
N VAL A 43 -6.08 -0.39 -8.89
CA VAL A 43 -5.49 0.17 -7.68
C VAL A 43 -6.37 1.27 -7.10
N VAL A 44 -6.80 2.22 -7.92
CA VAL A 44 -7.69 3.31 -7.51
C VAL A 44 -9.01 2.74 -6.98
N THR A 45 -9.61 1.81 -7.72
CA THR A 45 -10.85 1.12 -7.34
C THR A 45 -10.72 0.42 -5.99
N ALA A 46 -9.68 -0.37 -5.80
CA ALA A 46 -9.45 -1.09 -4.54
C ALA A 46 -9.25 -0.13 -3.37
N VAL A 47 -8.48 0.95 -3.55
CA VAL A 47 -8.22 1.93 -2.50
C VAL A 47 -9.48 2.73 -2.15
N THR A 48 -10.24 3.21 -3.13
CA THR A 48 -11.51 3.92 -2.93
C THR A 48 -12.51 3.04 -2.18
N ALA A 49 -12.68 1.78 -2.57
CA ALA A 49 -13.56 0.83 -1.87
C ALA A 49 -13.12 0.54 -0.43
N ILE A 50 -11.83 0.37 -0.19
CA ILE A 50 -11.30 0.05 1.15
C ILE A 50 -11.36 1.27 2.09
N HIS A 51 -11.10 2.48 1.56
CA HIS A 51 -10.93 3.68 2.36
C HIS A 51 -12.20 4.54 2.47
N LEU A 52 -12.97 4.65 1.38
CA LEU A 52 -14.18 5.48 1.29
C LEU A 52 -15.47 4.66 1.28
N GLY A 53 -15.38 3.35 1.05
CA GLY A 53 -16.53 2.45 1.07
C GLY A 53 -17.37 2.49 -0.20
N GLU A 54 -16.84 3.04 -1.28
CA GLU A 54 -17.47 3.02 -2.60
C GLU A 54 -16.95 1.82 -3.39
N VAL A 55 -17.81 0.84 -3.59
CA VAL A 55 -17.49 -0.48 -4.09
C VAL A 55 -18.16 -0.66 -5.45
N PRO A 56 -17.42 -0.95 -6.53
CA PRO A 56 -18.04 -1.24 -7.82
C PRO A 56 -18.78 -2.58 -7.77
N CYS A 57 -19.90 -2.65 -8.48
CA CYS A 57 -20.61 -3.90 -8.74
C CYS A 57 -19.71 -4.85 -9.53
N PRO A 58 -19.58 -6.13 -9.15
CA PRO A 58 -18.76 -7.06 -9.91
C PRO A 58 -19.31 -7.42 -11.29
N GLU A 59 -20.58 -7.15 -11.58
CA GLU A 59 -21.25 -7.49 -12.84
C GLU A 59 -21.40 -6.31 -13.80
N CYS A 60 -21.67 -5.10 -13.28
CA CYS A 60 -21.93 -3.92 -14.11
C CYS A 60 -21.09 -2.68 -13.75
N ASP A 61 -20.13 -2.84 -12.85
CA ASP A 61 -19.23 -1.78 -12.35
C ASP A 61 -19.89 -0.55 -11.72
N GLN A 62 -21.23 -0.51 -11.64
CA GLN A 62 -21.97 0.57 -10.99
C GLN A 62 -21.47 0.77 -9.55
N PRO A 63 -21.14 2.01 -9.12
CA PRO A 63 -20.64 2.25 -7.78
C PRO A 63 -21.75 2.05 -6.74
N LEU A 64 -21.45 1.30 -5.67
CA LEU A 64 -22.30 1.10 -4.52
C LEU A 64 -21.64 1.63 -3.25
N GLN A 65 -22.41 2.26 -2.37
CA GLN A 65 -21.92 2.70 -1.08
C GLN A 65 -22.11 1.61 -0.01
N ARG A 66 -21.06 1.32 0.77
CA ARG A 66 -21.13 0.39 1.92
C ARG A 66 -22.03 0.93 3.02
N LYS A 67 -22.72 0.03 3.74
CA LYS A 67 -23.71 0.44 4.76
C LYS A 67 -23.00 1.13 5.92
N ASN A 68 -23.60 2.21 6.42
CA ASN A 68 -23.05 3.03 7.53
C ASN A 68 -21.71 3.72 7.21
N ILE A 69 -21.39 3.92 5.93
CA ILE A 69 -20.31 4.81 5.50
C ILE A 69 -20.97 5.86 4.60
N PRO A 70 -20.94 7.16 4.94
CA PRO A 70 -21.49 8.19 4.07
C PRO A 70 -20.77 8.18 2.72
N ALA A 71 -21.49 8.55 1.67
CA ALA A 71 -20.88 8.75 0.36
C ALA A 71 -19.73 9.78 0.48
N PRO A 72 -18.56 9.52 -0.10
CA PRO A 72 -17.44 10.43 0.02
C PRO A 72 -17.68 11.71 -0.79
N THR A 73 -17.23 12.85 -0.26
CA THR A 73 -17.21 14.10 -1.02
C THR A 73 -16.08 14.10 -2.07
N GLU A 74 -16.19 14.94 -3.09
CA GLU A 74 -15.14 15.08 -4.10
C GLU A 74 -13.78 15.49 -3.49
N ALA A 75 -13.81 16.36 -2.49
CA ALA A 75 -12.62 16.72 -1.73
C ALA A 75 -11.98 15.51 -1.02
N GLN A 76 -12.78 14.58 -0.49
CA GLN A 76 -12.27 13.36 0.13
C GLN A 76 -11.68 12.39 -0.89
N ARG A 77 -12.30 12.27 -2.08
CA ARG A 77 -11.76 11.48 -3.20
C ARG A 77 -10.42 12.05 -3.66
N THR A 78 -10.38 13.34 -3.96
CA THR A 78 -9.18 14.06 -4.36
C THR A 78 -8.09 13.95 -3.28
N ALA A 79 -8.43 14.12 -2.00
CA ALA A 79 -7.45 13.98 -0.92
C ALA A 79 -6.92 12.55 -0.79
N LEU A 80 -7.72 11.51 -1.02
CA LEU A 80 -7.27 10.12 -1.03
C LEU A 80 -6.31 9.86 -2.19
N LEU A 81 -6.69 10.26 -3.39
CA LEU A 81 -5.97 9.97 -4.63
C LEU A 81 -4.73 10.85 -4.79
N ARG A 82 -4.75 12.09 -4.31
CA ARG A 82 -3.62 13.01 -4.34
C ARG A 82 -2.86 13.06 -3.02
N ALA A 83 -3.17 12.18 -2.07
CA ALA A 83 -2.35 12.01 -0.87
C ALA A 83 -0.98 11.48 -1.29
N GLN A 84 -0.07 12.39 -1.60
CA GLN A 84 1.33 12.07 -1.73
C GLN A 84 1.81 11.59 -0.37
N HIS A 85 1.95 10.27 -0.23
CA HIS A 85 2.93 9.75 0.70
C HIS A 85 4.28 10.18 0.17
N ARG A 86 4.71 11.40 0.50
CA ARG A 86 6.10 11.80 0.38
C ARG A 86 6.87 10.66 1.05
N VAL A 87 7.63 9.89 0.28
CA VAL A 87 8.81 9.22 0.83
C VAL A 87 9.72 10.39 1.14
N GLY A 88 9.47 11.01 2.30
CA GLY A 88 10.23 12.16 2.68
C GLY A 88 11.63 11.63 2.90
N TRP A 89 12.52 12.04 2.03
CA TRP A 89 13.92 12.05 2.37
C TRP A 89 14.03 12.83 3.68
N PHE A 90 14.74 12.27 4.64
CA PHE A 90 15.01 12.92 5.90
C PHE A 90 16.51 12.94 6.12
N HIS A 91 16.98 13.93 6.88
CA HIS A 91 18.38 13.99 7.26
C HIS A 91 18.56 13.22 8.57
N CYS A 92 19.62 12.43 8.65
CA CYS A 92 20.02 11.83 9.90
C CYS A 92 20.38 12.93 10.92
N GLU A 93 19.73 12.95 12.08
CA GLU A 93 20.00 13.93 13.15
C GLU A 93 21.47 13.92 13.63
N HIS A 94 22.22 12.85 13.34
CA HIS A 94 23.59 12.68 13.84
C HIS A 94 24.68 12.89 12.78
N CYS A 95 24.42 12.54 11.52
CA CYS A 95 25.43 12.66 10.46
C CYS A 95 24.96 13.49 9.26
N GLN A 96 23.76 14.05 9.34
CA GLN A 96 23.13 14.87 8.32
C GLN A 96 23.01 14.21 6.93
N SER A 97 23.34 12.92 6.81
CA SER A 97 23.15 12.17 5.57
C SER A 97 21.66 12.13 5.22
N ARG A 98 21.35 12.46 3.97
CA ARG A 98 20.02 12.36 3.39
C ARG A 98 19.66 10.90 3.17
N LEU A 99 18.53 10.46 3.72
CA LEU A 99 18.14 9.06 3.80
C LEU A 99 16.65 8.86 3.52
N LEU A 100 16.31 7.68 3.01
CA LEU A 100 14.98 7.10 3.09
C LEU A 100 14.90 6.11 4.25
N TRP A 101 13.70 5.95 4.83
CA TRP A 101 13.49 4.92 5.85
C TRP A 101 13.71 3.50 5.26
N GLN A 102 13.51 3.37 3.94
CA GLN A 102 13.78 2.13 3.21
C GLN A 102 15.28 1.81 3.15
N ASP A 103 16.15 2.81 3.02
CA ASP A 103 17.62 2.63 3.04
C ASP A 103 18.08 2.03 4.37
N CYS A 104 17.50 2.48 5.48
CA CYS A 104 17.76 1.94 6.81
C CYS A 104 17.39 0.45 6.91
N ARG A 105 16.27 0.05 6.30
CA ARG A 105 15.83 -1.35 6.27
C ARG A 105 16.71 -2.21 5.37
N ASP A 106 17.06 -1.70 4.19
CA ASP A 106 17.86 -2.44 3.22
C ASP A 106 19.30 -2.63 3.68
N ALA A 107 19.86 -1.65 4.39
CA ALA A 107 21.15 -1.80 5.07
C ALA A 107 21.16 -2.99 6.04
N LEU A 108 20.11 -3.19 6.83
CA LEU A 108 19.98 -4.33 7.74
C LEU A 108 19.68 -5.65 7.03
N ARG A 109 19.02 -5.63 5.86
CA ARG A 109 18.82 -6.85 5.07
C ARG A 109 20.13 -7.32 4.44
N LYS A 110 20.96 -6.40 3.97
CA LYS A 110 22.29 -6.67 3.39
C LYS A 110 23.30 -7.08 4.46
N LYS A 111 23.35 -6.33 5.57
CA LYS A 111 24.28 -6.57 6.70
C LYS A 111 23.48 -6.66 8.01
N PRO A 112 22.92 -7.83 8.34
CA PRO A 112 22.09 -8.01 9.53
C PRO A 112 22.83 -7.67 10.82
N ARG A 113 22.18 -6.91 11.69
CA ARG A 113 22.71 -6.49 13.00
C ARG A 113 21.77 -6.86 14.13
N CYS A 114 22.35 -7.10 15.30
CA CYS A 114 21.59 -7.29 16.52
C CYS A 114 20.79 -6.03 16.85
N PHE A 115 19.52 -6.18 17.18
CA PHE A 115 18.66 -5.04 17.50
C PHE A 115 18.95 -4.40 18.85
N ASP A 116 19.77 -5.04 19.68
CA ASP A 116 20.13 -4.57 21.02
C ASP A 116 21.54 -4.00 21.02
N CYS A 117 22.53 -4.82 20.68
CA CYS A 117 23.95 -4.44 20.70
C CYS A 117 24.50 -3.94 19.35
N ASN A 118 23.69 -3.84 18.29
CA ASN A 118 24.06 -3.33 16.96
C ASN A 118 25.23 -4.06 16.26
N ARG A 119 25.78 -5.13 16.83
CA ARG A 119 26.83 -5.95 16.22
C ARG A 119 26.31 -6.76 15.05
N LEU A 120 27.18 -7.03 14.09
CA LEU A 120 26.84 -7.86 12.93
C LEU A 120 26.46 -9.28 13.39
N LEU A 121 25.40 -9.80 12.79
CA LEU A 121 24.95 -11.16 13.03
C LEU A 121 25.68 -12.11 12.09
N LYS A 122 26.18 -13.22 12.63
CA LYS A 122 26.71 -14.31 11.82
C LYS A 122 25.54 -15.12 11.28
N LYS A 123 25.56 -15.39 9.97
CA LYS A 123 24.57 -16.24 9.32
C LYS A 123 25.07 -17.68 9.33
N SER A 124 24.26 -18.60 9.84
CA SER A 124 24.47 -20.04 9.76
C SER A 124 23.18 -20.66 9.24
N GLY A 125 23.18 -21.03 7.95
CA GLY A 125 21.99 -21.50 7.24
C GLY A 125 20.83 -20.49 7.27
N ALA A 126 19.69 -20.93 7.82
CA ALA A 126 18.47 -20.13 7.97
C ALA A 126 18.42 -19.28 9.25
N LYS A 127 19.48 -19.28 10.07
CA LYS A 127 19.54 -18.55 11.34
C LYS A 127 20.63 -17.46 11.33
N LEU A 128 20.35 -16.40 12.07
CA LEU A 128 21.25 -15.28 12.36
C LEU A 128 21.56 -15.31 13.85
N ARG A 129 22.83 -15.32 14.25
CA ARG A 129 23.25 -15.32 15.67
C ARG A 129 24.10 -14.10 15.99
N CYS A 130 23.84 -13.48 17.13
CA CYS A 130 24.68 -12.43 17.68
C CYS A 130 25.77 -13.05 18.55
N THR A 131 27.04 -12.74 18.28
CA THR A 131 28.18 -13.28 19.05
C THR A 131 28.40 -12.60 20.40
N ALA A 132 27.72 -11.48 20.67
CA ALA A 132 27.89 -10.74 21.93
C ALA A 132 26.70 -10.84 22.87
N CYS A 133 25.51 -11.07 22.30
CA CYS A 133 24.25 -11.02 23.03
C CYS A 133 23.57 -12.39 23.10
N ASP A 134 24.23 -13.43 22.54
CA ASP A 134 23.80 -14.83 22.31
C ASP A 134 22.39 -15.04 21.71
N LYS A 135 21.72 -13.95 21.33
CA LYS A 135 20.42 -13.97 20.67
C LYS A 135 20.54 -14.53 19.27
N SER A 136 19.53 -15.30 18.87
CA SER A 136 19.40 -15.82 17.53
C SER A 136 18.03 -15.55 16.94
N TRP A 137 17.97 -15.45 15.61
CA TRP A 137 16.75 -15.20 14.85
C TRP A 137 16.73 -16.09 13.61
N GLU A 138 15.56 -16.59 13.25
CA GLU A 138 15.33 -17.07 11.89
C GLU A 138 15.37 -15.90 10.90
N VAL A 139 15.97 -16.08 9.73
CA VAL A 139 16.13 -15.02 8.71
C VAL A 139 14.79 -14.40 8.31
N LYS A 140 13.74 -15.21 8.15
CA LYS A 140 12.39 -14.72 7.80
C LYS A 140 11.80 -13.83 8.89
N LYS A 141 11.85 -14.30 10.15
CA LYS A 141 11.38 -13.55 11.32
C LYS A 141 12.19 -12.28 11.57
N TYR A 142 13.50 -12.31 11.31
CA TYR A 142 14.35 -11.12 11.36
C TYR A 142 13.90 -10.07 10.34
N ARG A 143 13.68 -10.46 9.08
CA ARG A 143 13.20 -9.54 8.02
C ARG A 143 11.82 -8.94 8.35
N GLU A 144 10.91 -9.74 8.90
CA GLU A 144 9.63 -9.25 9.41
C GLU A 144 9.77 -8.28 10.59
N SER A 145 10.75 -8.50 11.47
CA SER A 145 11.04 -7.57 12.57
C SER A 145 11.56 -6.23 12.03
N VAL A 146 12.49 -6.26 11.07
CA VAL A 146 13.03 -5.04 10.41
C VAL A 146 11.92 -4.21 9.76
N SER A 147 10.95 -4.84 9.09
CA SER A 147 9.89 -4.09 8.39
C SER A 147 8.94 -3.36 9.34
N ARG A 148 8.68 -3.92 10.53
CA ARG A 148 7.74 -3.38 11.53
C ARG A 148 8.39 -2.39 12.50
N ARG A 149 9.71 -2.36 12.62
CA ARG A 149 10.42 -1.49 13.57
C ARG A 149 10.32 -0.01 13.19
N VAL A 150 10.20 0.80 14.23
CA VAL A 150 10.18 2.27 14.17
C VAL A 150 11.50 2.90 14.64
N LEU A 151 12.48 2.07 15.02
CA LEU A 151 13.81 2.47 15.45
C LEU A 151 14.81 1.56 14.74
N LEU A 152 15.65 2.14 13.89
CA LEU A 152 16.64 1.43 13.07
C LEU A 152 17.97 2.21 13.07
N PRO A 153 19.13 1.53 12.96
CA PRO A 153 20.40 2.20 12.85
C PRO A 153 20.55 2.90 11.49
N CYS A 154 21.14 4.09 11.50
CA CYS A 154 21.55 4.81 10.31
C CYS A 154 22.53 3.95 9.47
N PRO A 155 22.37 3.86 8.13
CA PRO A 155 23.33 3.20 7.27
C PRO A 155 24.73 3.80 7.30
N HIS A 156 24.88 5.09 7.63
CA HIS A 156 26.17 5.78 7.67
C HIS A 156 26.76 5.76 9.07
N CYS A 157 26.18 6.51 10.02
CA CYS A 157 26.74 6.66 11.37
C CYS A 157 26.37 5.56 12.38
N LYS A 158 25.50 4.62 12.01
CA LYS A 158 25.01 3.50 12.86
C LYS A 158 24.20 3.92 14.10
N GLN A 159 24.05 5.21 14.37
CA GLN A 159 23.23 5.73 15.45
C GLN A 159 21.74 5.42 15.20
N ARG A 160 20.97 5.22 16.27
CA ARG A 160 19.56 4.82 16.19
C ARG A 160 18.69 5.99 15.75
N LEU A 161 18.01 5.83 14.63
CA LEU A 161 17.05 6.77 14.09
C LEU A 161 15.64 6.27 14.34
N ARG A 162 14.76 7.18 14.76
CA ARG A 162 13.33 6.93 14.80
C ARG A 162 12.74 7.11 13.40
N LYS A 163 11.76 6.28 13.04
CA LYS A 163 11.02 6.41 11.78
C LYS A 163 10.44 7.82 11.73
N PRO A 164 10.77 8.63 10.70
CA PRO A 164 10.19 9.95 10.57
C PRO A 164 8.67 9.85 10.48
N ILE A 165 7.97 10.67 11.25
CA ILE A 165 6.53 10.82 11.17
C ILE A 165 6.31 11.93 10.15
N PHE A 166 6.03 11.56 8.90
CA PHE A 166 5.52 12.53 7.94
C PHE A 166 4.05 12.79 8.29
N GLU A 167 3.69 14.03 8.58
CA GLU A 167 2.38 14.47 9.10
C GLU A 167 1.16 13.92 8.32
N HIS A 168 1.37 13.49 7.08
CA HIS A 168 0.30 12.97 6.22
C HIS A 168 0.20 11.44 6.18
N GLN A 169 1.05 10.65 6.86
CA GLN A 169 0.99 9.18 6.79
C GLN A 169 -0.29 8.56 7.38
N HIS A 170 -1.05 9.32 8.17
CA HIS A 170 -2.29 8.84 8.80
C HIS A 170 -3.49 9.80 8.64
N SER A 171 -3.30 10.92 7.98
CA SER A 171 -4.28 11.98 7.87
C SER A 171 -4.86 12.00 6.45
N PHE A 172 -5.43 10.86 6.02
CA PHE A 172 -6.58 10.99 5.13
C PHE A 172 -7.57 11.85 5.89
N GLY A 173 -7.82 13.05 5.35
CA GLY A 173 -8.55 14.19 5.90
C GLY A 173 -9.12 13.92 7.28
N GLY A 174 -8.66 14.71 8.27
CA GLY A 174 -9.26 14.75 9.59
C GLY A 174 -10.75 14.52 9.42
N ARG A 175 -11.23 13.36 9.90
CA ARG A 175 -12.65 13.09 9.91
C ARG A 175 -13.20 14.30 10.65
N GLU A 176 -13.80 15.24 9.95
CA GLU A 176 -14.82 16.06 10.57
C GLU A 176 -15.73 15.01 11.18
N ARG A 177 -15.58 14.88 12.49
CA ARG A 177 -16.49 14.09 13.28
C ARG A 177 -17.72 14.96 13.24
N LEU A 178 -18.52 14.81 12.19
CA LEU A 178 -19.94 15.00 12.33
C LEU A 178 -20.29 14.34 13.67
N PRO A 179 -20.93 15.07 14.61
CA PRO A 179 -21.33 14.54 15.90
C PRO A 179 -22.42 13.51 15.65
N GLU A 180 -21.99 12.35 15.16
CA GLU A 180 -22.83 11.27 14.72
C GLU A 180 -23.16 10.51 16.00
N GLU A 181 -24.45 10.50 16.36
CA GLU A 181 -25.06 9.55 17.26
C GLU A 181 -24.74 8.12 16.78
N ARG A 182 -23.52 7.66 16.98
CA ARG A 182 -23.11 6.32 16.61
C ARG A 182 -23.82 5.37 17.54
N LYS A 183 -24.91 4.78 17.06
CA LYS A 183 -25.54 3.60 17.63
C LYS A 183 -24.53 2.45 17.51
N TYR A 184 -23.57 2.39 18.45
CA TYR A 184 -22.71 1.23 18.59
C TYR A 184 -23.61 0.06 18.98
N LEU A 185 -23.57 -1.05 18.25
CA LEU A 185 -24.47 -2.19 18.49
C LEU A 185 -23.68 -3.36 19.09
N CYS A 186 -24.27 -3.99 20.09
CA CYS A 186 -23.67 -5.14 20.74
C CYS A 186 -23.65 -6.34 19.79
N SER A 187 -22.51 -7.03 19.72
CA SER A 187 -22.36 -8.25 18.93
C SER A 187 -23.17 -9.43 19.47
N LYS A 188 -23.59 -9.41 20.75
CA LYS A 188 -24.41 -10.47 21.35
C LYS A 188 -25.91 -10.24 21.19
N CYS A 189 -26.39 -9.05 21.55
CA CYS A 189 -27.82 -8.78 21.65
C CYS A 189 -28.32 -7.66 20.71
N LYS A 190 -27.45 -7.11 19.85
CA LYS A 190 -27.73 -5.94 18.99
C LYS A 190 -28.13 -4.65 19.74
N GLY A 191 -28.17 -4.65 21.08
CA GLY A 191 -28.48 -3.47 21.90
C GLY A 191 -27.44 -2.36 21.82
N LYS A 192 -27.83 -1.13 22.19
CA LYS A 192 -26.96 0.06 22.15
C LYS A 192 -25.75 -0.15 23.07
N MET A 193 -24.57 0.27 22.62
CA MET A 193 -23.35 0.29 23.41
C MET A 193 -22.92 1.73 23.68
N ILE A 194 -22.47 1.96 24.91
CA ILE A 194 -21.99 3.25 25.39
C ILE A 194 -20.47 3.17 25.47
N ARG A 195 -19.80 4.18 24.91
CA ARG A 195 -18.34 4.25 24.93
C ARG A 195 -17.86 4.85 26.26
N LYS A 196 -17.04 4.11 27.00
CA LYS A 196 -16.29 4.57 28.18
C LYS A 196 -14.81 4.56 27.85
N SER A 197 -14.25 5.71 27.47
CA SER A 197 -12.82 5.92 27.12
C SER A 197 -12.25 4.92 26.10
N SER A 198 -11.78 3.75 26.57
CA SER A 198 -11.08 2.70 25.81
C SER A 198 -11.93 1.44 25.53
N SER A 199 -13.15 1.35 26.07
CA SER A 199 -14.10 0.24 25.87
C SER A 199 -15.50 0.73 25.48
N LEU A 200 -16.31 -0.16 24.89
CA LEU A 200 -17.76 0.01 24.79
C LEU A 200 -18.44 -1.04 25.65
N THR A 201 -19.49 -0.64 26.36
CA THR A 201 -20.32 -1.54 27.14
C THR A 201 -21.75 -1.47 26.64
N CYS A 202 -22.36 -2.63 26.39
CA CYS A 202 -23.75 -2.72 26.00
C CYS A 202 -24.66 -2.38 27.19
N SER A 203 -25.61 -1.47 26.99
CA SER A 203 -26.60 -1.10 28.02
C SER A 203 -27.63 -2.21 28.28
N SER A 204 -27.85 -3.11 27.32
CA SER A 204 -28.88 -4.16 27.42
C SER A 204 -28.39 -5.49 28.00
N CYS A 205 -27.11 -5.87 27.79
CA CYS A 205 -26.58 -7.17 28.24
C CYS A 205 -25.27 -7.08 29.03
N GLY A 206 -24.80 -5.88 29.33
CA GLY A 206 -23.53 -5.66 30.07
C GLY A 206 -22.26 -6.05 29.31
N HIS A 207 -22.36 -6.61 28.09
CA HIS A 207 -21.19 -7.04 27.32
C HIS A 207 -20.24 -5.87 27.04
N SER A 208 -18.97 -6.03 27.42
CA SER A 208 -17.93 -5.01 27.21
C SER A 208 -16.87 -5.48 26.23
N VAL A 209 -16.47 -4.58 25.33
CA VAL A 209 -15.42 -4.81 24.32
C VAL A 209 -14.47 -3.63 24.26
N ARG A 210 -13.18 -3.88 24.06
CA ARG A 210 -12.20 -2.80 23.81
C ARG A 210 -12.55 -2.08 22.51
N TRP A 211 -12.47 -0.74 22.49
CA TRP A 211 -12.75 0.09 21.31
C TRP A 211 -11.92 -0.33 20.09
N ARG A 212 -10.63 -0.65 20.28
CA ARG A 212 -9.76 -1.14 19.20
C ARG A 212 -10.29 -2.44 18.59
N SER A 213 -10.80 -3.35 19.41
CA SER A 213 -11.37 -4.63 18.97
C SER A 213 -12.70 -4.43 18.24
N TYR A 214 -13.57 -3.55 18.76
CA TYR A 214 -14.83 -3.20 18.10
C TYR A 214 -14.61 -2.48 16.76
N LYS A 215 -13.67 -1.54 16.69
CA LYS A 215 -13.28 -0.90 15.42
C LYS A 215 -12.76 -1.92 14.40
N LYS A 216 -12.05 -2.96 14.88
CA LYS A 216 -11.56 -4.06 14.04
C LYS A 216 -12.71 -4.97 13.58
N SER A 217 -13.71 -5.24 14.42
CA SER A 217 -14.89 -6.02 14.03
C SER A 217 -15.74 -5.27 13.01
N LEU A 218 -15.91 -3.95 13.14
CA LEU A 218 -16.57 -3.12 12.12
C LEU A 218 -15.85 -3.19 10.77
N LYS A 219 -14.51 -3.12 10.75
CA LYS A 219 -13.72 -3.28 9.51
C LYS A 219 -13.83 -4.68 8.90
N ARG A 220 -14.09 -5.70 9.73
CA ARG A 220 -14.25 -7.11 9.33
C ARG A 220 -15.71 -7.51 9.14
N ARG A 221 -16.66 -6.58 9.34
CA ARG A 221 -18.08 -6.87 9.15
C ARG A 221 -18.26 -7.30 7.71
N ASP A 222 -18.89 -8.43 7.54
CA ASP A 222 -19.15 -8.98 6.23
C ASP A 222 -20.61 -8.69 5.89
N GLU A 223 -20.81 -7.54 5.26
CA GLU A 223 -22.13 -7.10 4.85
C GLU A 223 -22.44 -7.59 3.44
N THR A 224 -23.71 -7.91 3.19
CA THR A 224 -24.23 -8.14 1.85
C THR A 224 -24.55 -6.79 1.20
N LEU A 225 -23.98 -6.57 0.02
CA LEU A 225 -24.24 -5.45 -0.88
C LEU A 225 -25.11 -5.96 -2.03
N ALA A 226 -26.11 -5.17 -2.43
CA ALA A 226 -27.02 -5.49 -3.52
C ALA A 226 -27.00 -4.33 -4.51
N CYS A 227 -26.76 -4.60 -5.79
CA CYS A 227 -26.72 -3.60 -6.83
C CYS A 227 -28.14 -3.24 -7.27
N GLY A 228 -28.52 -1.97 -7.12
CA GLY A 228 -29.81 -1.48 -7.61
C GLY A 228 -29.95 -1.44 -9.14
N ASN A 229 -28.84 -1.56 -9.88
CA ASN A 229 -28.85 -1.53 -11.35
C ASN A 229 -29.04 -2.93 -11.95
N CYS A 230 -28.22 -3.91 -11.58
CA CYS A 230 -28.26 -5.27 -12.15
C CYS A 230 -28.84 -6.33 -11.21
N GLY A 231 -29.19 -5.98 -9.97
CA GLY A 231 -29.70 -6.92 -8.97
C GLY A 231 -28.66 -7.86 -8.35
N CYS A 232 -27.39 -7.81 -8.78
CA CYS A 232 -26.33 -8.65 -8.24
C CYS A 232 -26.16 -8.44 -6.72
N GLU A 233 -26.15 -9.53 -5.96
CA GLU A 233 -25.83 -9.55 -4.54
C GLU A 233 -24.46 -10.19 -4.28
N PHE A 234 -23.65 -9.55 -3.43
CA PHE A 234 -22.32 -10.06 -3.09
C PHE A 234 -21.87 -9.65 -1.68
N ARG A 235 -20.93 -10.41 -1.12
CA ARG A 235 -20.39 -10.19 0.23
C ARG A 235 -19.16 -9.29 0.20
N TRP A 236 -19.15 -8.27 1.08
CA TRP A 236 -18.03 -7.33 1.16
C TRP A 236 -16.69 -7.99 1.45
N GLN A 237 -16.59 -8.97 2.35
CA GLN A 237 -15.28 -9.59 2.63
C GLN A 237 -14.79 -10.42 1.45
N GLU A 238 -15.68 -10.95 0.62
CA GLU A 238 -15.29 -11.65 -0.60
C GLU A 238 -14.71 -10.68 -1.62
N TRP A 239 -15.41 -9.57 -1.87
CA TRP A 239 -14.94 -8.48 -2.72
C TRP A 239 -13.60 -7.93 -2.22
N ARG A 240 -13.53 -7.58 -0.93
CA ARG A 240 -12.36 -7.02 -0.26
C ARG A 240 -11.15 -7.95 -0.35
N ARG A 241 -11.34 -9.26 -0.20
CA ARG A 241 -10.25 -10.24 -0.30
C ARG A 241 -9.61 -10.25 -1.69
N LYS A 242 -10.41 -10.04 -2.74
CA LYS A 242 -9.92 -9.92 -4.12
C LYS A 242 -9.20 -8.57 -4.32
N GLY A 243 -9.79 -7.46 -3.90
CA GLY A 243 -9.21 -6.11 -4.03
C GLY A 243 -8.00 -5.83 -3.13
N LEU A 244 -7.82 -6.55 -2.02
CA LEU A 244 -6.70 -6.35 -1.08
C LEU A 244 -5.31 -6.46 -1.72
N ARG A 245 -5.20 -7.20 -2.83
CA ARG A 245 -3.96 -7.34 -3.59
C ARG A 245 -3.53 -6.04 -4.28
N TYR A 246 -4.50 -5.18 -4.59
CA TYR A 246 -4.33 -3.88 -5.24
C TYR A 246 -4.36 -2.72 -4.24
N GLY A 247 -4.75 -3.00 -2.98
CA GLY A 247 -4.73 -2.03 -1.90
C GLY A 247 -3.31 -1.52 -1.62
N THR A 248 -3.03 -0.29 -2.03
CA THR A 248 -1.78 0.42 -1.76
C THR A 248 -1.94 1.43 -0.64
N GLY A 249 -0.85 1.68 0.08
CA GLY A 249 -0.76 2.81 0.99
C GLY A 249 -0.65 4.16 0.27
N ASN A 250 -0.25 4.19 -1.00
CA ASN A 250 -0.07 5.40 -1.80
C ASN A 250 -0.69 5.21 -3.20
N PRO A 251 -1.92 5.69 -3.44
CA PRO A 251 -2.57 5.59 -4.74
C PRO A 251 -2.16 6.69 -5.73
N SER A 252 -1.44 7.73 -5.32
CA SER A 252 -1.21 8.91 -6.19
C SER A 252 -0.51 8.62 -7.51
N PRO A 253 0.55 7.78 -7.56
CA PRO A 253 1.17 7.45 -8.83
C PRO A 253 0.21 6.76 -9.82
N ALA A 254 -0.72 5.95 -9.31
CA ALA A 254 -1.73 5.31 -10.14
C ALA A 254 -2.76 6.34 -10.65
N ALA A 255 -3.26 7.20 -9.77
CA ALA A 255 -4.21 8.24 -10.14
C ALA A 255 -3.62 9.25 -11.15
N GLU A 256 -2.37 9.66 -10.95
CA GLU A 256 -1.64 10.54 -11.87
C GLU A 256 -1.47 9.88 -13.25
N PHE A 257 -1.13 8.58 -13.30
CA PHE A 257 -1.00 7.86 -14.56
C PHE A 257 -2.32 7.78 -15.33
N LEU A 258 -3.45 7.49 -14.65
CA LEU A 258 -4.77 7.48 -15.29
C LEU A 258 -5.13 8.83 -15.91
N GLU A 259 -4.77 9.92 -15.24
CA GLU A 259 -5.04 11.26 -15.74
C GLU A 259 -4.16 11.62 -16.95
N GLN A 260 -2.88 11.24 -16.95
CA GLN A 260 -1.91 11.70 -17.94
C GLN A 260 -1.79 10.79 -19.16
N TRP A 261 -1.96 9.47 -19.01
CA TRP A 261 -1.75 8.52 -20.10
C TRP A 261 -2.63 8.80 -21.33
N PRO A 262 -3.97 9.01 -21.20
CA PRO A 262 -4.82 9.31 -22.36
C PRO A 262 -4.50 10.64 -23.05
N LYS A 263 -3.85 11.57 -22.35
CA LYS A 263 -3.46 12.89 -22.88
C LYS A 263 -2.17 12.82 -23.71
N CYS A 264 -1.46 11.70 -23.70
CA CYS A 264 -0.18 11.55 -24.41
C CYS A 264 -0.40 11.29 -25.91
N THR A 265 0.01 12.24 -26.74
CA THR A 265 -0.13 12.17 -28.21
C THR A 265 1.13 11.65 -28.90
N THR A 266 2.29 11.77 -28.26
CA THR A 266 3.58 11.34 -28.84
C THR A 266 4.15 10.11 -28.16
N THR A 267 4.93 9.31 -28.91
CA THR A 267 5.67 8.15 -28.41
C THR A 267 6.57 8.51 -27.23
N ARG A 268 7.24 9.67 -27.29
CA ARG A 268 8.10 10.17 -26.20
C ARG A 268 7.33 10.46 -24.92
N GLN A 269 6.17 11.12 -25.02
CA GLN A 269 5.31 11.39 -23.86
C GLN A 269 4.82 10.11 -23.21
N ARG A 270 4.36 9.13 -24.02
CA ARG A 270 3.92 7.83 -23.54
C ARG A 270 5.04 7.09 -22.80
N MET A 271 6.23 7.03 -23.40
CA MET A 271 7.39 6.41 -22.74
C MET A 271 7.73 7.10 -21.42
N MET A 272 7.71 8.43 -21.39
CA MET A 272 7.94 9.21 -20.16
C MET A 272 6.90 8.90 -19.07
N GLN A 273 5.62 8.76 -19.40
CA GLN A 273 4.59 8.40 -18.42
C GLN A 273 4.80 7.01 -17.82
N ILE A 274 5.19 6.02 -18.64
CA ILE A 274 5.55 4.69 -18.15
C ILE A 274 6.74 4.79 -17.20
N ASP A 275 7.75 5.58 -17.56
CA ASP A 275 8.95 5.75 -16.73
C ASP A 275 8.67 6.38 -15.37
N VAL A 276 7.88 7.46 -15.34
CA VAL A 276 7.42 8.11 -14.10
C VAL A 276 6.71 7.11 -13.18
N LEU A 277 5.82 6.27 -13.75
CA LEU A 277 5.12 5.25 -12.97
C LEU A 277 6.08 4.18 -12.44
N ILE A 278 6.98 3.66 -13.26
CA ILE A 278 7.96 2.63 -12.88
C ILE A 278 8.90 3.15 -11.77
N GLN A 279 9.34 4.40 -11.86
CA GLN A 279 10.17 5.04 -10.84
C GLN A 279 9.42 5.23 -9.52
N ALA A 280 8.15 5.65 -9.58
CA ALA A 280 7.30 5.76 -8.39
C ALA A 280 7.08 4.40 -7.71
N ILE A 281 6.90 3.34 -8.51
CA ILE A 281 6.77 1.97 -8.04
C ILE A 281 8.07 1.48 -7.35
N HIS A 282 9.25 1.81 -7.90
CA HIS A 282 10.55 1.45 -7.34
C HIS A 282 10.81 2.14 -6.00
N GLY A 283 10.65 3.46 -5.92
CA GLY A 283 10.90 4.24 -4.70
C GLY A 283 10.00 3.87 -3.52
N GLN A 284 8.83 3.29 -3.79
CA GLN A 284 7.83 2.96 -2.76
C GLN A 284 7.86 1.47 -2.35
N GLY A 285 8.65 0.62 -3.01
CA GLY A 285 9.12 -0.72 -2.61
C GLY A 285 8.08 -1.84 -2.42
N ALA A 286 6.81 -1.52 -2.14
CA ALA A 286 5.72 -2.47 -1.93
C ALA A 286 4.72 -2.49 -3.09
N LEU A 287 4.81 -1.52 -4.01
CA LEU A 287 3.89 -1.38 -5.14
C LEU A 287 4.23 -2.30 -6.31
N ALA A 288 5.51 -2.61 -6.52
CA ALA A 288 5.94 -3.35 -7.70
C ALA A 288 5.25 -4.71 -7.92
N PRO A 289 4.99 -5.52 -6.88
CA PRO A 289 4.27 -6.79 -7.05
C PRO A 289 2.81 -6.65 -7.47
N VAL A 290 2.21 -5.46 -7.33
CA VAL A 290 0.85 -5.14 -7.79
C VAL A 290 0.83 -4.96 -9.31
N PHE A 291 1.86 -4.33 -9.88
CA PHE A 291 1.91 -3.99 -11.30
C PHE A 291 2.67 -5.01 -12.15
N ILE A 292 3.71 -5.62 -11.57
CA ILE A 292 4.69 -6.42 -12.31
C ILE A 292 4.58 -7.89 -11.90
N GLU A 293 4.47 -8.76 -12.89
CA GLU A 293 4.51 -10.21 -12.73
C GLU A 293 5.96 -10.70 -12.69
N GLY A 294 6.33 -11.35 -11.58
CA GLY A 294 7.65 -11.95 -11.39
C GLY A 294 7.90 -12.34 -9.93
N THR A 295 9.08 -12.91 -9.67
CA THR A 295 9.56 -13.12 -8.30
C THR A 295 9.96 -11.77 -7.69
N LYS A 296 10.03 -11.68 -6.36
CA LYS A 296 10.46 -10.45 -5.70
C LYS A 296 11.86 -10.05 -6.13
N GLU A 297 12.71 -11.05 -6.32
CA GLU A 297 14.09 -10.92 -6.78
C GLU A 297 14.14 -10.42 -8.22
N SER A 298 13.36 -10.99 -9.15
CA SER A 298 13.37 -10.57 -10.56
C SER A 298 12.80 -9.16 -10.75
N ILE A 299 11.74 -8.82 -10.01
CA ILE A 299 11.13 -7.48 -10.03
C ILE A 299 12.14 -6.46 -9.48
N ARG A 300 12.78 -6.76 -8.35
CA ARG A 300 13.78 -5.87 -7.78
C ARG A 300 14.96 -5.67 -8.73
N GLN A 301 15.47 -6.75 -9.34
CA GLN A 301 16.55 -6.68 -10.30
C GLN A 301 16.18 -5.82 -11.52
N LEU A 302 14.98 -6.01 -12.07
CA LEU A 302 14.47 -5.16 -13.16
C LEU A 302 14.50 -3.68 -12.76
N LEU A 303 13.93 -3.33 -11.61
CA LEU A 303 13.83 -1.93 -11.22
C LEU A 303 15.20 -1.32 -10.90
N ASP A 304 16.10 -2.08 -10.27
CA ASP A 304 17.49 -1.67 -10.03
C ASP A 304 18.25 -1.47 -11.37
N GLU A 305 18.00 -2.30 -12.40
CA GLU A 305 18.58 -2.14 -13.76
C GLU A 305 18.07 -0.88 -14.49
N LEU A 306 16.82 -0.50 -14.27
CA LEU A 306 16.21 0.68 -14.89
C LEU A 306 16.64 1.96 -14.20
N ALA A 307 16.75 1.96 -12.86
CA ALA A 307 17.18 3.12 -12.07
C ALA A 307 18.68 3.44 -12.15
N ALA A 308 19.51 2.49 -12.61
CA ALA A 308 20.95 2.68 -12.77
C ALA A 308 21.35 3.41 -14.06
N LYS A 309 20.37 3.92 -14.81
CA LYS A 309 20.55 4.62 -16.10
C LYS A 309 19.86 5.97 -16.05
#